data_AF-A0A438E8G8-F1
#
_entry.id   AF-A0A438E8G8-F1
#
_cell.length_a   1.000
_cell.length_b   1.000
_cell.length_c   1.000
_cell.angle_alpha   90.00
_cell.angle_beta   90.00
_cell.angle_gamma   90.00
#
_symmetry.space_group_name_H-M   'P 1'
#
loop_
_entity.id
_entity.type
_entity.pdbx_description
1 polymer ?
#
loop_
_entity_poly.entity_id
_entity_poly.type
_entity_poly.pdbx_seq_one_letter_code
_entity_poly.pdbx_strand_id
1 'polypeptide(L)'
;MLRRCANRTSIAASLATSVVVVVVVAFFFAVADSSNNSQIKCSKACVAENCNSVGIRYGKFCGVGWTGCPGEKPCDDLDACCKIHDECVEKKEKFDLIVLLMA
;
A
#
# COMPACT_ATOMS: atom_id res chain seq x y z
N MET A 1 -10.85 2.47 -13.82
CA MET A 1 -9.86 1.47 -14.29
C MET A 1 -8.59 1.63 -13.48
N LEU A 2 -8.15 0.60 -12.78
CA LEU A 2 -6.92 0.62 -11.98
C LEU A 2 -5.72 0.74 -12.93
N ARG A 3 -4.83 1.72 -12.69
CA ARG A 3 -3.54 1.77 -13.39
C ARG A 3 -2.76 0.55 -12.92
N ARG A 4 -2.59 -0.47 -13.78
CA ARG A 4 -1.79 -1.65 -13.42
C ARG A 4 -0.37 -1.22 -13.06
N CYS A 5 0.21 -1.88 -12.06
CA CYS A 5 1.64 -1.89 -11.85
C CYS A 5 2.29 -2.51 -13.10
N ALA A 6 2.55 -1.68 -14.11
CA ALA A 6 3.32 -2.08 -15.26
C ALA A 6 4.78 -1.98 -14.86
N ASN A 7 5.54 -3.07 -15.06
CA ASN A 7 6.99 -2.98 -15.10
C ASN A 7 7.36 -2.24 -16.39
N ARG A 8 7.26 -0.91 -16.36
CA ARG A 8 7.70 -0.06 -17.45
C ARG A 8 9.21 0.01 -17.34
N THR A 9 9.92 -0.87 -18.05
CA THR A 9 11.33 -0.65 -18.36
C THR A 9 11.44 0.56 -19.29
N SER A 10 11.35 1.76 -18.72
CA SER A 10 11.60 3.01 -19.42
C SER A 10 13.10 3.23 -19.45
N ILE A 11 13.76 2.70 -20.48
CA ILE A 11 15.06 3.20 -20.93
C ILE A 11 14.81 4.47 -21.76
N ALA A 12 15.09 5.64 -21.19
CA ALA A 12 15.66 6.79 -21.89
C ALA A 12 16.00 7.93 -20.90
N ALA A 13 17.24 8.38 -20.98
CA ALA A 13 17.91 9.40 -20.18
C ALA A 13 17.42 10.84 -20.45
N SER A 14 17.67 11.77 -19.53
CA SER A 14 18.52 12.95 -19.80
C SER A 14 18.66 13.87 -18.57
N LEU A 15 19.89 14.35 -18.39
CA LEU A 15 20.37 15.26 -17.36
C LEU A 15 19.88 16.68 -17.63
N ALA A 16 19.05 17.25 -16.77
CA ALA A 16 18.97 18.69 -16.48
C ALA A 16 17.74 18.99 -15.62
N THR A 17 17.92 19.39 -14.36
CA THR A 17 17.08 20.38 -13.64
C THR A 17 17.59 20.57 -12.20
N SER A 18 18.78 21.15 -12.03
CA SER A 18 19.46 21.26 -10.71
C SER A 18 19.13 22.50 -9.87
N VAL A 19 18.05 23.25 -10.14
CA VAL A 19 17.72 24.46 -9.32
C VAL A 19 16.28 24.46 -8.79
N VAL A 20 15.33 23.89 -9.52
CA VAL A 20 13.92 23.85 -9.10
C VAL A 20 13.69 22.89 -7.93
N VAL A 21 14.51 21.85 -7.82
CA VAL A 21 14.39 20.80 -6.79
C VAL A 21 14.62 21.36 -5.37
N VAL A 22 15.54 22.31 -5.21
CA VAL A 22 15.93 22.82 -3.88
C VAL A 22 14.84 23.69 -3.26
N VAL A 23 14.17 24.52 -4.05
CA VAL A 23 13.10 25.43 -3.59
C VAL A 23 11.82 24.66 -3.24
N VAL A 24 11.52 23.61 -4.02
CA VAL A 24 10.35 22.77 -3.80
C VAL A 24 10.53 21.93 -2.53
N VAL A 25 11.72 21.37 -2.30
CA VAL A 25 12.03 20.58 -1.10
C VAL A 25 11.88 21.41 0.19
N ALA A 26 12.26 22.69 0.18
CA ALA A 26 12.10 23.58 1.35
C ALA A 26 10.63 23.86 1.70
N PHE A 27 9.74 23.92 0.71
CA PHE A 27 8.29 24.11 0.94
C PHE A 27 7.60 22.85 1.48
N PHE A 28 8.12 21.65 1.19
CA PHE A 28 7.52 20.38 1.64
C PHE A 28 7.79 20.05 3.12
N PHE A 29 8.84 20.60 3.76
CA PHE A 29 9.12 20.36 5.18
C PHE A 29 8.16 21.10 6.13
N ALA A 30 7.42 22.12 5.66
CA ALA A 30 6.56 22.95 6.51
C ALA A 30 5.16 22.36 6.77
N VAL A 31 4.77 21.26 6.11
CA VAL A 31 3.43 20.66 6.26
C VAL A 31 3.54 19.15 6.45
N ALA A 32 4.00 18.74 7.63
CA ALA A 32 3.86 17.37 8.11
C ALA A 32 3.27 17.38 9.52
N ASP A 33 1.98 17.75 9.61
CA ASP A 33 1.17 17.51 10.80
C ASP A 33 0.93 16.00 10.94
N SER A 34 1.56 15.40 11.95
CA SER A 34 1.47 13.97 12.26
C SER A 34 0.16 13.67 12.99
N SER A 35 -0.92 13.54 12.24
CA SER A 35 -2.17 12.98 12.75
C SER A 35 -1.98 11.49 13.08
N ASN A 36 -1.55 11.21 14.30
CA ASN A 36 -1.61 9.90 14.94
C ASN A 36 -3.07 9.48 15.14
N ASN A 37 -3.67 8.89 14.11
CA ASN A 37 -4.84 8.06 14.28
C ASN A 37 -4.41 6.63 13.99
N SER A 38 -4.16 5.84 15.04
CA SER A 38 -3.88 4.41 14.97
C SER A 38 -5.13 3.60 14.56
N GLN A 39 -6.01 4.16 13.74
CA GLN A 39 -6.96 3.37 13.00
C GLN A 39 -6.18 2.65 11.92
N ILE A 40 -6.20 1.31 11.98
CA ILE A 40 -5.81 0.43 10.87
C ILE A 40 -6.37 1.06 9.60
N LYS A 41 -5.50 1.69 8.81
CA LYS A 41 -5.93 2.52 7.68
C LYS A 41 -6.35 1.58 6.57
N CYS A 42 -7.64 1.29 6.50
CA CYS A 42 -8.20 0.46 5.44
C CYS A 42 -8.39 1.27 4.15
N SER A 43 -8.23 0.63 3.00
CA SER A 43 -8.37 1.27 1.69
C SER A 43 -9.79 1.18 1.16
N LYS A 44 -10.32 2.31 0.67
CA LYS A 44 -11.56 2.37 -0.14
C LYS A 44 -11.28 2.62 -1.63
N ALA A 45 -10.03 2.88 -1.98
CA ALA A 45 -9.64 3.28 -3.33
C ALA A 45 -8.67 2.27 -3.95
N CYS A 46 -8.78 2.11 -5.27
CA CYS A 46 -7.85 1.28 -6.03
C CYS A 46 -6.54 2.06 -6.24
N VAL A 47 -5.47 1.68 -5.53
CA VAL A 47 -4.15 2.33 -5.61
C VAL A 47 -3.14 1.44 -6.33
N ALA A 48 -2.06 2.06 -6.82
CA ALA A 48 -0.90 1.37 -7.40
C ALA A 48 0.36 2.18 -7.07
N GLU A 49 0.93 1.92 -5.90
CA GLU A 49 2.10 2.62 -5.36
C GLU A 49 3.21 1.63 -5.06
N ASN A 50 4.46 2.11 -5.13
CA ASN A 50 5.66 1.33 -4.78
C ASN A 50 5.77 -0.03 -5.50
N CYS A 51 5.22 -0.18 -6.71
CA CYS A 51 5.13 -1.43 -7.47
C CYS A 51 6.44 -2.23 -7.63
N ASN A 52 7.61 -1.60 -7.44
CA ASN A 52 8.94 -2.20 -7.58
C ASN A 52 9.69 -2.34 -6.23
N SER A 53 8.98 -2.28 -5.11
CA SER A 53 9.54 -2.37 -3.76
C SER A 53 8.76 -3.36 -2.91
N VAL A 54 9.32 -3.82 -1.79
CA VAL A 54 8.65 -4.74 -0.85
C VAL A 54 7.40 -4.09 -0.22
N GLY A 55 7.35 -2.76 -0.15
CA GLY A 55 6.21 -2.00 0.37
C GLY A 55 5.14 -1.66 -0.68
N ILE A 56 4.80 -2.60 -1.58
CA ILE A 56 3.76 -2.37 -2.60
C ILE A 56 2.41 -2.01 -1.96
N ARG A 57 1.66 -1.13 -2.61
CA ARG A 57 0.23 -0.93 -2.35
C ARG A 57 -0.52 -1.03 -3.67
N TYR A 58 -1.15 -2.17 -3.89
CA TYR A 58 -1.88 -2.45 -5.11
C TYR A 58 -3.33 -2.81 -4.81
N GLY A 59 -4.24 -2.27 -5.61
CA GLY A 59 -5.67 -2.44 -5.41
C GLY A 59 -6.10 -1.89 -4.06
N LYS A 60 -6.90 -2.65 -3.31
CA LYS A 60 -7.30 -2.33 -1.93
C LYS A 60 -6.65 -3.28 -0.91
N PHE A 61 -6.22 -4.47 -1.33
CA PHE A 61 -5.85 -5.57 -0.43
C PHE A 61 -4.39 -6.03 -0.58
N CYS A 62 -3.67 -5.66 -1.64
CA CYS A 62 -2.29 -6.14 -1.81
C CYS A 62 -1.27 -5.19 -1.16
N GLY A 63 -0.66 -5.60 -0.06
CA GLY A 63 0.49 -4.95 0.55
C GLY A 63 0.70 -5.32 2.02
N VAL A 64 1.93 -5.19 2.54
CA VAL A 64 2.21 -5.45 3.95
C VAL A 64 1.55 -4.38 4.83
N GLY A 65 0.70 -4.80 5.76
CA GLY A 65 -0.06 -3.89 6.62
C GLY A 65 -1.06 -3.01 5.86
N TRP A 66 -1.44 -3.43 4.64
CA TRP A 66 -2.39 -2.71 3.78
C TRP A 66 -3.56 -3.64 3.46
N THR A 67 -4.76 -3.21 3.78
CA THR A 67 -5.96 -4.01 3.51
C THR A 67 -7.16 -3.12 3.18
N GLY A 68 -8.18 -3.69 2.56
CA GLY A 68 -9.40 -2.98 2.17
C GLY A 68 -10.36 -2.81 3.34
N CYS A 69 -11.24 -1.80 3.27
CA CYS A 69 -12.28 -1.65 4.30
C CYS A 69 -13.32 -2.77 4.22
N PRO A 70 -14.02 -3.09 5.33
CA PRO A 70 -15.09 -4.08 5.34
C PRO A 70 -16.15 -3.78 4.26
N GLY A 71 -16.53 -4.81 3.49
CA GLY A 71 -17.52 -4.71 2.41
C GLY A 71 -16.96 -4.20 1.07
N GLU A 72 -15.68 -3.80 1.02
CA GLU A 72 -15.06 -3.39 -0.24
C GLU A 72 -14.89 -4.58 -1.19
N LYS A 73 -15.17 -4.32 -2.47
CA LYS A 73 -14.93 -5.25 -3.57
C LYS A 73 -13.49 -5.07 -4.09
N PRO A 74 -12.81 -6.16 -4.49
CA PRO A 74 -11.49 -6.08 -5.09
C PRO A 74 -11.53 -5.30 -6.41
N CYS A 75 -10.41 -4.65 -6.73
CA CYS A 75 -10.26 -3.82 -7.92
C CYS A 75 -10.06 -4.62 -9.21
N ASP A 76 -9.44 -5.80 -9.12
CA ASP A 76 -9.28 -6.79 -10.19
C ASP A 76 -9.03 -8.20 -9.60
N ASP A 77 -8.77 -9.19 -10.46
CA ASP A 77 -8.57 -10.59 -10.03
C ASP A 77 -7.32 -10.78 -9.15
N LEU A 78 -6.27 -9.98 -9.36
CA LEU A 78 -5.07 -10.02 -8.53
C LEU A 78 -5.38 -9.48 -7.12
N ASP A 79 -6.09 -8.37 -7.04
CA ASP A 79 -6.57 -7.81 -5.77
C ASP A 79 -7.55 -8.77 -5.04
N ALA A 80 -8.31 -9.58 -5.78
CA ALA A 80 -9.17 -10.62 -5.22
C ALA A 80 -8.37 -11.73 -4.51
N CYS A 81 -7.23 -12.15 -5.08
CA CYS A 81 -6.30 -13.07 -4.42
C CYS A 81 -5.76 -12.49 -3.11
N CYS A 82 -5.41 -11.19 -3.10
CA CYS A 82 -4.91 -10.52 -1.90
C CYS A 82 -5.99 -10.41 -0.81
N LYS A 83 -7.26 -10.18 -1.19
CA LYS A 83 -8.36 -10.21 -0.23
C LYS A 83 -8.50 -11.57 0.45
N ILE A 84 -8.43 -12.66 -0.32
CA ILE A 84 -8.49 -14.03 0.21
C ILE A 84 -7.28 -14.31 1.11
N HIS A 85 -6.11 -13.83 0.72
CA HIS A 85 -4.89 -13.95 1.52
C HIS A 85 -5.04 -13.26 2.89
N ASP A 86 -5.50 -12.01 2.91
CA ASP A 86 -5.71 -11.26 4.16
C ASP A 86 -6.72 -11.97 5.07
N GLU A 87 -7.84 -12.44 4.52
CA GLU A 87 -8.85 -13.20 5.28
C GLU A 87 -8.30 -14.54 5.81
N CYS A 88 -7.35 -15.16 5.11
CA CYS A 88 -6.68 -16.38 5.55
C CYS A 88 -5.71 -16.09 6.69
N VAL A 89 -4.88 -15.05 6.55
CA VAL A 89 -3.88 -14.64 7.55
C VAL A 89 -4.58 -14.15 8.81
N GLU A 90 -5.65 -13.35 8.72
CA GLU A 90 -6.38 -12.89 9.91
C GLU A 90 -6.96 -14.04 10.74
N LYS A 91 -7.40 -15.12 10.07
CA LYS A 91 -7.87 -16.34 10.75
C LYS A 91 -6.71 -17.15 11.36
N LYS A 92 -5.54 -17.12 10.74
CA LYS A 92 -4.31 -17.80 11.22
C LYS A 92 -3.65 -17.07 12.38
N GLU A 93 -3.58 -15.75 12.36
CA GLU A 93 -3.06 -14.94 13.48
C GLU A 93 -3.92 -15.12 14.75
N LYS A 94 -5.25 -15.28 14.57
CA LYS A 94 -6.14 -15.69 15.66
C LYS A 94 -5.81 -17.09 16.21
N PHE A 95 -5.23 -17.96 15.39
CA PHE A 95 -4.77 -19.28 15.82
C PHE A 95 -3.53 -19.18 16.72
N ASP A 96 -2.57 -18.30 16.40
CA ASP A 96 -1.39 -18.06 17.25
C ASP A 96 -1.77 -17.42 18.60
N LEU A 97 -2.77 -16.54 18.63
CA LEU A 97 -3.31 -16.01 19.89
C LEU A 97 -3.95 -17.11 20.76
N ILE A 98 -4.59 -18.13 20.15
CA ILE A 98 -5.14 -19.29 20.87
C ILE A 98 -4.01 -20.17 21.43
N VAL A 99 -2.94 -20.39 20.67
CA VAL A 99 -1.78 -21.19 21.13
C VAL A 99 -1.12 -20.55 22.35
N LEU A 100 -1.03 -19.22 22.42
CA LEU A 100 -0.47 -18.51 23.58
C LEU A 100 -1.38 -18.55 24.82
N LEU A 101 -2.71 -18.67 24.64
CA LEU A 101 -3.67 -18.79 25.76
C LEU A 101 -3.81 -20.22 26.29
N MET A 102 -3.34 -21.22 25.55
CA MET A 102 -3.38 -22.64 25.93
C MET A 102 -2.02 -23.18 26.40
N ALA A 103 -1.00 -22.32 26.53
CA ALA A 103 0.35 -22.65 27.01
C ALA A 103 0.59 -22.17 28.45
#